data_AF-A0A2J6PFD6-F1
#
_entry.id   AF-A0A2J6PFD6-F1
#
_cell.length_a   1.000
_cell.length_b   1.000
_cell.length_c   1.000
_cell.angle_alpha   90.00
_cell.angle_beta   90.00
_cell.angle_gamma   90.00
#
_symmetry.space_group_name_H-M   'P 1'
#
loop_
_entity.id
_entity.type
_entity.pdbx_description
1 polymer ?
#
loop_
_entity_poly.entity_id
_entity_poly.type
_entity_poly.pdbx_seq_one_letter_code
_entity_poly.pdbx_strand_id
1 'polypeptide(L)'
;MAALPRIACFHGGGSSASIFATQCQTLQSQLCSTFEFVFFDAPFERDAGPGVLPYFSYEKFGPYRTWFSKTEAGQEVPDGRMEAGKEGEEGGIERVLRLIGEEGEGGEWVGCMGFSQGTRVVGGLLLHQQKRREMGFPVREGEVEFKFGVLCMGSFAPMVSDLTGPAMSLSGTPDLISIPTLHLHGTKDVNYANGKKQLAAYYDPKTSRLIEINYHHAMPWFKADLMKLVDGIESIYRDTQEIL
;
A
#
# COMPACT_ATOMS: atom_id res chain seq x y z
N MET A 1 -15.78 -24.58 1.74
CA MET A 1 -16.03 -23.22 1.20
C MET A 1 -14.77 -22.80 0.46
N ALA A 2 -14.88 -22.13 -0.68
CA ALA A 2 -13.70 -21.62 -1.39
C ALA A 2 -12.96 -20.59 -0.53
N ALA A 3 -11.64 -20.50 -0.66
CA ALA A 3 -10.86 -19.49 0.04
C ALA A 3 -11.26 -18.09 -0.44
N LEU A 4 -11.31 -17.12 0.48
CA LEU A 4 -11.67 -15.74 0.15
C LEU A 4 -10.52 -15.06 -0.61
N PRO A 5 -10.81 -14.19 -1.59
CA PRO A 5 -9.82 -13.31 -2.19
C PRO A 5 -9.07 -12.49 -1.12
N ARG A 6 -7.77 -12.29 -1.30
CA ARG A 6 -6.89 -11.65 -0.32
C ARG A 6 -6.51 -10.22 -0.71
N ILE A 7 -6.42 -9.35 0.30
CA ILE A 7 -5.90 -7.98 0.19
C ILE A 7 -4.63 -7.85 1.05
N ALA A 8 -3.49 -7.58 0.41
CA ALA A 8 -2.21 -7.34 1.10
C ALA A 8 -2.15 -5.91 1.67
N CYS A 9 -1.92 -5.77 2.97
CA CYS A 9 -2.09 -4.52 3.72
C CYS A 9 -0.77 -4.00 4.31
N PHE A 10 -0.44 -2.75 3.99
CA PHE A 10 0.82 -2.09 4.35
C PHE A 10 0.60 -0.89 5.26
N HIS A 11 1.17 -0.95 6.46
CA HIS A 11 0.98 0.08 7.49
C HIS A 11 1.74 1.39 7.19
N GLY A 12 1.37 2.47 7.88
CA GLY A 12 2.08 3.74 7.83
C GLY A 12 3.42 3.72 8.57
N GLY A 13 4.28 4.70 8.32
CA GLY A 13 5.58 4.77 8.99
C GLY A 13 5.43 5.00 10.49
N GLY A 14 6.08 4.17 11.30
CA GLY A 14 6.06 4.22 12.77
C GLY A 14 4.88 3.49 13.36
N SER A 15 4.41 2.46 12.66
CA SER A 15 3.33 1.56 13.05
C SER A 15 3.81 0.12 12.86
N SER A 16 2.91 -0.85 12.93
CA SER A 16 3.19 -2.27 12.67
C SER A 16 1.97 -2.92 12.01
N ALA A 17 2.13 -4.14 11.53
CA ALA A 17 1.04 -4.95 11.00
C ALA A 17 -0.12 -5.08 12.00
N SER A 18 0.20 -5.35 13.27
CA SER A 18 -0.81 -5.53 14.34
C SER A 18 -1.56 -4.24 14.69
N ILE A 19 -0.87 -3.10 14.70
CA ILE A 19 -1.50 -1.78 14.88
C ILE A 19 -2.43 -1.50 13.72
N PHE A 20 -1.97 -1.70 12.48
CA PHE A 20 -2.80 -1.42 11.30
C PHE A 20 -4.01 -2.35 11.20
N ALA A 21 -3.84 -3.64 11.55
CA ALA A 21 -4.97 -4.57 11.70
C ALA A 21 -5.99 -4.08 12.72
N THR A 22 -5.53 -3.55 13.86
CA THR A 22 -6.42 -2.97 14.89
C THR A 22 -7.16 -1.74 14.34
N GLN A 23 -6.45 -0.84 13.66
CA GLN A 23 -7.04 0.36 13.03
C GLN A 23 -8.06 0.00 11.93
N CYS A 24 -7.89 -1.15 11.28
CA CYS A 24 -8.79 -1.67 10.25
C CYS A 24 -9.86 -2.64 10.78
N GLN A 25 -10.01 -2.85 12.09
CA GLN A 25 -10.87 -3.90 12.64
C GLN A 25 -12.32 -3.80 12.15
N THR A 26 -12.90 -2.60 12.16
CA THR A 26 -14.28 -2.40 11.70
C THR A 26 -14.40 -2.61 10.18
N LEU A 27 -13.41 -2.19 9.39
CA LEU A 27 -13.37 -2.43 7.95
C LEU A 27 -13.34 -3.93 7.64
N GLN A 28 -12.46 -4.67 8.31
CA GLN A 28 -12.37 -6.13 8.19
C GLN A 28 -13.71 -6.78 8.53
N SER A 29 -14.38 -6.35 9.60
CA SER A 29 -15.68 -6.89 9.98
C SER A 29 -16.77 -6.62 8.94
N GLN A 30 -16.72 -5.52 8.19
CA GLN A 30 -17.70 -5.25 7.13
C GLN A 30 -17.44 -6.07 5.87
N LEU A 31 -16.18 -6.43 5.62
CA LEU A 31 -15.74 -7.11 4.39
C LEU A 31 -15.39 -8.59 4.60
N CYS A 32 -15.63 -9.15 5.78
CA CYS A 32 -15.16 -10.50 6.15
C CYS A 32 -15.81 -11.64 5.36
N SER A 33 -16.95 -11.41 4.71
CA SER A 33 -17.58 -12.37 3.80
C SER A 33 -17.03 -12.31 2.37
N THR A 34 -16.24 -11.28 2.06
CA THR A 34 -15.81 -10.95 0.69
C THR A 34 -14.30 -11.04 0.53
N PHE A 35 -13.54 -10.65 1.55
CA PHE A 35 -12.08 -10.62 1.53
C PHE A 35 -11.45 -11.11 2.82
N GLU A 36 -10.25 -11.65 2.68
CA GLU A 36 -9.29 -11.77 3.77
C GLU A 36 -8.26 -10.64 3.68
N PHE A 37 -8.02 -9.95 4.79
CA PHE A 37 -7.02 -8.89 4.89
C PHE A 37 -5.77 -9.44 5.56
N VAL A 38 -4.61 -9.34 4.91
CA VAL A 38 -3.35 -9.81 5.46
C VAL A 38 -2.40 -8.64 5.63
N PHE A 39 -1.84 -8.47 6.83
CA PHE A 39 -1.08 -7.30 7.22
C PHE A 39 0.40 -7.63 7.33
N PHE A 40 1.23 -6.85 6.65
CA PHE A 40 2.68 -7.09 6.58
C PHE A 40 3.45 -6.05 7.39
N ASP A 41 4.49 -6.51 8.07
CA ASP A 41 5.41 -5.65 8.81
C ASP A 41 6.52 -5.12 7.89
N ALA A 42 6.81 -3.83 8.03
CA ALA A 42 7.93 -3.20 7.35
C ALA A 42 9.28 -3.68 7.95
N PRO A 43 10.39 -3.63 7.21
CA PRO A 43 11.65 -4.26 7.65
C PRO A 43 12.45 -3.44 8.67
N PHE A 44 12.24 -2.13 8.77
CA PHE A 44 13.12 -1.25 9.56
C PHE A 44 12.42 -0.70 10.78
N GLU A 45 13.05 -0.75 11.95
CA GLU A 45 12.53 -0.10 13.15
C GLU A 45 12.64 1.43 13.09
N ARG A 46 11.71 2.13 13.76
CA ARG A 46 11.75 3.58 13.97
C ARG A 46 10.89 3.98 15.17
N ASP A 47 10.92 5.27 15.49
CA ASP A 47 9.99 5.87 16.44
C ASP A 47 8.53 5.82 15.97
N ALA A 48 7.61 5.95 16.93
CA ALA A 48 6.18 5.97 16.70
C ALA A 48 5.76 7.04 15.67
N GLY A 49 4.85 6.65 14.79
CA GLY A 49 4.27 7.53 13.79
C GLY A 49 3.14 8.40 14.35
N PRO A 50 2.63 9.35 13.55
CA PRO A 50 1.45 10.13 13.91
C PRO A 50 0.25 9.22 14.24
N GLY A 51 -0.42 9.48 15.36
CA GLY A 51 -1.63 8.75 15.77
C GLY A 51 -1.40 7.38 16.40
N VAL A 52 -0.13 6.93 16.55
CA VAL A 52 0.20 5.67 17.22
C VAL A 52 0.18 5.83 18.75
N LEU A 53 0.94 6.80 19.26
CA LEU A 53 0.91 7.13 20.68
C LEU A 53 -0.24 8.11 21.01
N PRO A 54 -0.82 8.04 22.23
CA PRO A 54 -0.48 7.13 23.33
C PRO A 54 -1.21 5.77 23.30
N TYR A 55 -2.12 5.55 22.33
CA TYR A 55 -3.03 4.40 22.33
C TYR A 55 -2.34 3.05 22.09
N PHE A 56 -1.30 3.03 21.26
CA PHE A 56 -0.51 1.85 20.96
C PHE A 56 0.85 1.97 21.64
N SER A 57 0.96 1.53 22.89
CA SER A 57 2.22 1.61 23.66
C SER A 57 3.28 0.65 23.11
N TYR A 58 4.55 0.97 23.36
CA TYR A 58 5.66 0.19 22.83
C TYR A 58 5.71 -1.21 23.45
N GLU A 59 5.39 -1.34 24.74
CA GLU A 59 5.43 -2.63 25.45
C GLU A 59 4.43 -3.64 24.88
N LYS A 60 3.33 -3.15 24.28
CA LYS A 60 2.25 -4.01 23.75
C LYS A 60 2.29 -4.15 22.23
N PHE A 61 2.69 -3.10 21.52
CA PHE A 61 2.56 -3.03 20.06
C PHE A 61 3.87 -2.76 19.33
N GLY A 62 4.96 -2.54 20.06
CA GLY A 62 6.29 -2.40 19.49
C GLY A 62 6.86 -3.74 18.99
N PRO A 63 7.95 -3.70 18.21
CA PRO A 63 8.60 -2.48 17.72
C PRO A 63 7.78 -1.80 16.61
N TYR A 64 7.93 -0.47 16.48
CA TYR A 64 7.33 0.28 15.37
C TYR A 64 8.27 0.29 14.18
N ARG A 65 7.72 0.25 12.97
CA ARG A 65 8.47 -0.03 11.75
C ARG A 65 8.19 0.96 10.61
N THR A 66 9.07 0.97 9.62
CA THR A 66 9.01 1.82 8.43
C THR A 66 9.50 1.09 7.18
N TRP A 67 8.92 1.43 6.03
CA TRP A 67 9.19 0.78 4.74
C TRP A 67 10.46 1.31 4.04
N PHE A 68 10.97 2.46 4.47
CA PHE A 68 12.08 3.14 3.80
C PHE A 68 13.25 3.29 4.75
N SER A 69 14.43 2.90 4.29
CA SER A 69 15.71 3.20 4.91
C SER A 69 16.10 4.67 4.70
N LYS A 70 17.20 5.06 5.35
CA LYS A 70 17.83 6.37 5.15
C LYS A 70 19.34 6.20 4.94
N THR A 71 19.92 7.08 4.12
CA THR A 71 21.37 7.23 3.99
C THR A 71 21.98 7.79 5.27
N GLU A 72 23.31 7.77 5.38
CA GLU A 72 24.02 8.39 6.51
C GLU A 72 23.73 9.88 6.64
N ALA A 73 23.44 10.56 5.52
CA ALA A 73 23.02 11.97 5.50
C ALA A 73 21.55 12.18 5.92
N GLY A 74 20.84 11.11 6.31
CA GLY A 74 19.44 11.14 6.74
C GLY A 74 18.43 11.26 5.61
N GLN A 75 18.86 11.11 4.35
CA GLN A 75 17.97 11.15 3.19
C GLN A 75 17.29 9.81 3.00
N GLU A 76 15.99 9.82 2.74
CA GLU A 76 15.24 8.59 2.45
C GLU A 76 15.73 7.96 1.14
N VAL A 77 15.92 6.63 1.14
CA VAL A 77 16.31 5.89 -0.07
C VAL A 77 15.02 5.49 -0.84
N PRO A 78 14.83 5.88 -2.12
CA PRO A 78 13.56 5.72 -2.82
C PRO A 78 13.03 4.29 -2.99
N ASP A 79 13.91 3.31 -3.02
CA ASP A 79 13.57 1.87 -3.07
C ASP A 79 13.66 1.21 -1.69
N GLY A 80 13.97 1.97 -0.64
CA GLY A 80 14.06 1.50 0.73
C GLY A 80 15.24 0.56 1.02
N ARG A 81 16.21 0.36 0.11
CA ARG A 81 17.32 -0.55 0.37
C ARG A 81 18.33 0.02 1.37
N MET A 82 18.97 -0.87 2.12
CA MET A 82 20.14 -0.57 2.93
C MET A 82 21.42 -0.77 2.08
N GLU A 83 22.55 -0.26 2.58
CA GLU A 83 23.87 -0.48 1.97
C GLU A 83 24.15 -1.99 1.79
N ALA A 84 24.90 -2.33 0.73
CA ALA A 84 25.22 -3.71 0.38
C ALA A 84 25.89 -4.47 1.56
N GLY A 85 25.50 -5.73 1.75
CA GLY A 85 25.97 -6.56 2.86
C GLY A 85 25.25 -6.33 4.20
N LYS A 86 24.20 -5.50 4.24
CA LYS A 86 23.31 -5.35 5.41
C LYS A 86 21.98 -6.05 5.17
N GLU A 87 21.32 -6.46 6.25
CA GLU A 87 19.89 -6.78 6.21
C GLU A 87 19.14 -5.58 5.63
N GLY A 88 18.40 -5.80 4.53
CA GLY A 88 17.76 -4.73 3.79
C GLY A 88 18.38 -4.37 2.44
N GLU A 89 19.42 -5.08 1.95
CA GLU A 89 20.06 -4.76 0.65
C GLU A 89 19.15 -4.98 -0.58
N GLU A 90 18.19 -5.91 -0.49
CA GLU A 90 17.18 -6.15 -1.52
C GLU A 90 16.28 -4.91 -1.77
N GLY A 91 15.80 -4.71 -3.01
CA GLY A 91 14.83 -3.66 -3.32
C GLY A 91 13.55 -3.80 -2.50
N GLY A 92 12.97 -2.69 -2.06
CA GLY A 92 11.82 -2.71 -1.15
C GLY A 92 10.58 -3.37 -1.74
N ILE A 93 10.33 -3.21 -3.04
CA ILE A 93 9.21 -3.87 -3.73
C ILE A 93 9.47 -5.37 -3.89
N GLU A 94 10.69 -5.75 -4.26
CA GLU A 94 11.12 -7.14 -4.37
C GLU A 94 10.97 -7.86 -3.02
N ARG A 95 11.40 -7.20 -1.93
CA ARG A 95 11.21 -7.67 -0.56
C ARG A 95 9.75 -7.89 -0.22
N VAL A 96 8.89 -6.94 -0.55
CA VAL A 96 7.45 -7.03 -0.26
C VAL A 96 6.80 -8.16 -1.05
N LEU A 97 7.15 -8.33 -2.32
CA LEU A 97 6.67 -9.46 -3.14
C LEU A 97 7.11 -10.80 -2.57
N ARG A 98 8.35 -10.90 -2.07
CA ARG A 98 8.84 -12.10 -1.37
C ARG A 98 8.02 -12.38 -0.10
N LEU A 99 7.78 -11.37 0.74
CA LEU A 99 6.93 -11.51 1.94
C LEU A 99 5.51 -12.00 1.59
N ILE A 100 4.91 -11.47 0.53
CA ILE A 100 3.60 -11.93 0.06
C ILE A 100 3.65 -13.38 -0.45
N GLY A 101 4.72 -13.78 -1.13
CA GLY A 101 4.89 -15.16 -1.63
C GLY A 101 5.20 -16.18 -0.54
N GLU A 102 5.79 -15.74 0.57
CA GLU A 102 6.04 -16.55 1.77
C GLU A 102 4.80 -16.67 2.67
N GLU A 103 3.81 -15.79 2.49
CA GLU A 103 2.54 -15.86 3.20
C GLU A 103 1.77 -17.11 2.75
N GLY A 104 1.34 -17.92 3.72
CA GLY A 104 0.89 -19.28 3.51
C GLY A 104 -0.33 -19.48 2.60
N GLU A 105 -0.83 -20.71 2.59
CA GLU A 105 -2.00 -21.09 1.79
C GLU A 105 -3.19 -20.16 2.06
N GLY A 106 -3.84 -19.70 0.99
CA GLY A 106 -4.98 -18.78 1.05
C GLY A 106 -5.57 -18.56 -0.33
N GLY A 107 -6.53 -17.64 -0.45
CA GLY A 107 -7.12 -17.29 -1.74
C GLY A 107 -6.18 -16.51 -2.66
N GLU A 108 -6.67 -16.17 -3.85
CA GLU A 108 -5.95 -15.33 -4.80
C GLU A 108 -5.72 -13.93 -4.21
N TRP A 109 -4.51 -13.40 -4.37
CA TRP A 109 -4.21 -12.00 -4.06
C TRP A 109 -4.83 -11.09 -5.12
N VAL A 110 -5.94 -10.45 -4.80
CA VAL A 110 -6.69 -9.62 -5.77
C VAL A 110 -6.45 -8.13 -5.59
N GLY A 111 -5.98 -7.70 -4.42
CA GLY A 111 -5.73 -6.29 -4.16
C GLY A 111 -4.65 -6.04 -3.14
N CYS A 112 -4.22 -4.78 -3.07
CA CYS A 112 -3.34 -4.31 -2.01
C CYS A 112 -3.85 -2.98 -1.43
N MET A 113 -3.63 -2.76 -0.13
CA MET A 113 -4.08 -1.57 0.59
C MET A 113 -2.92 -0.98 1.38
N GLY A 114 -2.77 0.34 1.34
CA GLY A 114 -1.74 1.06 2.05
C GLY A 114 -2.33 2.19 2.87
N PHE A 115 -1.77 2.43 4.05
CA PHE A 115 -2.05 3.63 4.83
C PHE A 115 -0.81 4.52 4.92
N SER A 116 -0.97 5.82 4.66
CA SER A 116 0.12 6.81 4.78
C SER A 116 1.36 6.37 4.00
N GLN A 117 2.51 6.14 4.64
CA GLN A 117 3.71 5.61 3.99
C GLN A 117 3.46 4.30 3.21
N GLY A 118 2.55 3.44 3.67
CA GLY A 118 2.18 2.20 2.99
C GLY A 118 1.54 2.41 1.62
N THR A 119 0.96 3.58 1.32
CA THR A 119 0.43 3.86 -0.02
C THR A 119 1.53 3.90 -1.08
N ARG A 120 2.75 4.23 -0.67
CA ARG A 120 3.92 4.25 -1.56
C ARG A 120 4.35 2.84 -1.92
N VAL A 121 4.24 1.88 -0.99
CA VAL A 121 4.45 0.45 -1.27
C VAL A 121 3.41 -0.05 -2.26
N VAL A 122 2.12 0.24 -2.04
CA VAL A 122 1.04 -0.09 -2.97
C VAL A 122 1.31 0.46 -4.37
N GLY A 123 1.62 1.75 -4.48
CA GLY A 123 1.95 2.35 -5.78
C GLY A 123 3.12 1.67 -6.47
N GLY A 124 4.17 1.32 -5.71
CA GLY A 124 5.34 0.65 -6.26
C GLY A 124 5.05 -0.78 -6.74
N LEU A 125 4.24 -1.54 -6.01
CA LEU A 125 3.78 -2.88 -6.42
C LEU A 125 3.02 -2.82 -7.74
N LEU A 126 2.05 -1.91 -7.84
CA LEU A 126 1.23 -1.75 -9.05
C LEU A 126 2.08 -1.31 -10.24
N LEU A 127 2.97 -0.34 -10.05
CA LEU A 127 3.84 0.13 -11.13
C LEU A 127 4.84 -0.95 -11.57
N HIS A 128 5.39 -1.71 -10.63
CA HIS A 128 6.26 -2.85 -10.92
C HIS A 128 5.53 -3.91 -11.76
N GLN A 129 4.32 -4.30 -11.35
CA GLN A 129 3.49 -5.26 -12.09
C GLN A 129 3.16 -4.75 -13.50
N GLN A 130 2.75 -3.49 -13.63
CA GLN A 130 2.46 -2.88 -14.94
C GLN A 130 3.70 -2.91 -15.84
N LYS A 131 4.86 -2.51 -15.34
CA LYS A 131 6.11 -2.51 -16.12
C LYS A 131 6.56 -3.91 -16.50
N ARG A 132 6.35 -4.91 -15.64
CA ARG A 132 6.63 -6.30 -16.00
C ARG A 132 5.81 -6.75 -17.21
N ARG A 133 4.52 -6.40 -17.24
CA ARG A 133 3.62 -6.68 -18.38
C ARG A 133 4.04 -5.94 -19.65
N GLU A 134 4.31 -4.64 -19.55
CA GLU A 134 4.72 -3.81 -20.70
C GLU A 134 6.03 -4.30 -21.34
N MET A 135 6.96 -4.79 -20.53
CA MET A 135 8.23 -5.35 -21.01
C MET A 135 8.13 -6.83 -21.44
N GLY A 136 6.95 -7.45 -21.33
CA GLY A 136 6.72 -8.83 -21.77
C GLY A 136 7.46 -9.88 -20.93
N PHE A 137 7.72 -9.60 -19.64
CA PHE A 137 8.27 -10.63 -18.77
C PHE A 137 7.28 -11.78 -18.61
N PRO A 138 7.74 -13.05 -18.60
CA PRO A 138 6.85 -14.18 -18.38
C PRO A 138 6.28 -14.16 -16.97
N VAL A 139 5.00 -14.55 -16.87
CA VAL A 139 4.33 -14.78 -15.58
C VAL A 139 4.97 -16.01 -14.92
N ARG A 140 5.47 -15.84 -13.70
CA ARG A 140 6.07 -16.91 -12.91
C ARG A 140 4.98 -17.69 -12.17
N GLU A 141 5.25 -18.96 -11.88
CA GLU A 141 4.39 -19.74 -11.00
C GLU A 141 4.33 -19.07 -9.62
N GLY A 142 3.12 -18.86 -9.10
CA GLY A 142 2.90 -18.14 -7.84
C GLY A 142 3.07 -16.61 -7.95
N GLU A 143 3.24 -16.03 -9.14
CA GLU A 143 3.30 -14.58 -9.30
C GLU A 143 1.96 -13.94 -8.92
N VAL A 144 2.03 -12.92 -8.09
CA VAL A 144 0.86 -12.19 -7.60
C VAL A 144 0.35 -11.27 -8.71
N GLU A 145 -0.96 -11.28 -8.93
CA GLU A 145 -1.62 -10.42 -9.90
C GLU A 145 -2.67 -9.53 -9.24
N PHE A 146 -2.23 -8.37 -8.73
CA PHE A 146 -3.13 -7.39 -8.14
C PHE A 146 -4.06 -6.81 -9.22
N LYS A 147 -5.36 -6.88 -8.94
CA LYS A 147 -6.44 -6.33 -9.77
C LYS A 147 -6.72 -4.87 -9.43
N PHE A 148 -6.48 -4.46 -8.19
CA PHE A 148 -6.66 -3.07 -7.75
C PHE A 148 -5.79 -2.70 -6.54
N GLY A 149 -5.62 -1.39 -6.31
CA GLY A 149 -4.99 -0.84 -5.10
C GLY A 149 -5.90 0.09 -4.31
N VAL A 150 -5.72 0.16 -3.00
CA VAL A 150 -6.43 1.08 -2.08
C VAL A 150 -5.41 1.95 -1.34
N LEU A 151 -5.53 3.26 -1.49
CA LEU A 151 -4.58 4.24 -0.97
C LEU A 151 -5.25 5.14 0.05
N CYS A 152 -5.03 4.85 1.34
CA CYS A 152 -5.61 5.59 2.44
C CYS A 152 -4.63 6.63 2.98
N MET A 153 -5.05 7.90 3.02
CA MET A 153 -4.29 9.00 3.64
C MET A 153 -2.87 9.14 3.07
N GLY A 154 -2.72 8.89 1.77
CA GLY A 154 -1.43 8.78 1.09
C GLY A 154 -0.73 10.11 0.83
N SER A 155 0.58 10.02 0.59
CA SER A 155 1.41 11.13 0.12
C SER A 155 2.71 10.63 -0.51
N PHE A 156 3.40 11.53 -1.22
CA PHE A 156 4.73 11.32 -1.84
C PHE A 156 4.75 10.28 -2.97
N ALA A 157 5.93 10.06 -3.56
CA ALA A 157 6.12 9.16 -4.69
C ALA A 157 5.94 7.69 -4.29
N PRO A 158 5.43 6.83 -5.19
CA PRO A 158 5.54 5.38 -5.08
C PRO A 158 6.97 4.92 -4.78
N MET A 159 7.09 3.81 -4.06
CA MET A 159 8.37 3.14 -3.83
C MET A 159 8.93 2.67 -5.17
N VAL A 160 10.24 2.86 -5.35
CA VAL A 160 10.96 2.43 -6.54
C VAL A 160 11.31 0.95 -6.41
N SER A 161 11.22 0.22 -7.52
CA SER A 161 11.67 -1.17 -7.66
C SER A 161 12.90 -1.21 -8.57
N ASP A 162 13.60 -2.34 -8.63
CA ASP A 162 14.75 -2.51 -9.53
C ASP A 162 14.37 -2.31 -11.00
N LEU A 163 13.10 -2.59 -11.33
CA LEU A 163 12.55 -2.39 -12.66
C LEU A 163 12.20 -0.92 -12.95
N THR A 164 11.66 -0.21 -11.97
CA THR A 164 11.09 1.14 -12.17
C THR A 164 12.11 2.25 -11.93
N GLY A 165 13.18 1.99 -11.18
CA GLY A 165 14.25 2.96 -10.92
C GLY A 165 14.94 3.45 -12.20
N PRO A 166 15.45 2.54 -13.05
CA PRO A 166 16.03 2.92 -14.33
C PRO A 166 15.02 3.58 -15.28
N ALA A 167 13.75 3.15 -15.26
CA ALA A 167 12.70 3.65 -16.15
C ALA A 167 12.31 5.12 -15.86
N MET A 168 12.17 5.51 -14.59
CA MET A 168 11.90 6.90 -14.21
C MET A 168 13.02 7.87 -14.64
N SER A 169 14.27 7.38 -14.76
CA SER A 169 15.41 8.20 -15.15
C SER A 169 15.49 8.49 -16.66
N LEU A 170 14.76 7.75 -17.50
CA LEU A 170 14.89 7.82 -18.97
C LEU A 170 13.75 8.61 -19.64
N SER A 171 12.52 8.56 -19.12
CA SER A 171 11.35 9.17 -19.75
C SER A 171 11.14 10.65 -19.40
N GLY A 172 11.69 11.14 -18.29
CA GLY A 172 11.51 12.51 -17.79
C GLY A 172 10.09 12.83 -17.25
N THR A 173 9.11 11.96 -17.50
CA THR A 173 7.76 12.00 -16.93
C THR A 173 7.44 10.67 -16.26
N PRO A 174 6.87 10.66 -15.05
CA PRO A 174 6.50 9.42 -14.38
C PRO A 174 5.45 8.67 -15.21
N ASP A 175 5.66 7.37 -15.40
CA ASP A 175 4.64 6.48 -15.94
C ASP A 175 3.44 6.46 -14.99
N LEU A 176 2.25 6.73 -15.53
CA LEU A 176 1.03 6.69 -14.75
C LEU A 176 0.65 5.24 -14.46
N ILE A 177 0.33 4.96 -13.20
CA ILE A 177 -0.25 3.69 -12.75
C ILE A 177 -1.67 3.61 -13.29
N SER A 178 -1.88 2.70 -14.23
CA SER A 178 -3.16 2.48 -14.90
C SER A 178 -3.97 1.33 -14.32
N ILE A 179 -3.35 0.47 -13.49
CA ILE A 179 -4.09 -0.53 -12.71
C ILE A 179 -5.09 0.19 -11.79
N PRO A 180 -6.36 -0.26 -11.69
CA PRO A 180 -7.39 0.44 -10.92
C PRO A 180 -6.99 0.78 -9.49
N THR A 181 -7.29 2.01 -9.07
CA THR A 181 -7.02 2.45 -7.68
C THR A 181 -8.20 3.18 -7.05
N LEU A 182 -8.34 2.99 -5.74
CA LEU A 182 -9.25 3.73 -4.88
C LEU A 182 -8.44 4.56 -3.87
N HIS A 183 -8.59 5.87 -3.89
CA HIS A 183 -7.92 6.79 -2.98
C HIS A 183 -8.91 7.30 -1.94
N LEU A 184 -8.52 7.22 -0.66
CA LEU A 184 -9.26 7.81 0.45
C LEU A 184 -8.45 8.97 1.04
N HIS A 185 -8.99 10.19 0.96
CA HIS A 185 -8.38 11.39 1.50
C HIS A 185 -9.22 11.99 2.64
N GLY A 186 -8.55 12.32 3.75
CA GLY A 186 -9.12 13.12 4.83
C GLY A 186 -8.90 14.60 4.57
N THR A 187 -9.95 15.41 4.51
CA THR A 187 -9.83 16.86 4.23
C THR A 187 -9.22 17.66 5.39
N LYS A 188 -9.04 17.05 6.56
CA LYS A 188 -8.32 17.60 7.72
C LYS A 188 -6.97 16.91 7.94
N ASP A 189 -6.58 16.02 7.06
CA ASP A 189 -5.27 15.38 7.09
C ASP A 189 -4.17 16.38 6.73
N VAL A 190 -3.08 16.35 7.48
CA VAL A 190 -1.85 17.11 7.18
C VAL A 190 -1.28 16.75 5.80
N ASN A 191 -1.53 15.53 5.34
CA ASN A 191 -1.13 15.04 4.03
C ASN A 191 -2.14 15.34 2.92
N TYR A 192 -3.30 15.95 3.20
CA TYR A 192 -4.37 16.14 2.20
C TYR A 192 -3.89 16.76 0.88
N ALA A 193 -3.12 17.86 0.97
CA ALA A 193 -2.56 18.52 -0.20
C ALA A 193 -1.52 17.64 -0.93
N ASN A 194 -0.73 16.88 -0.19
CA ASN A 194 0.28 15.98 -0.75
C ASN A 194 -0.34 14.71 -1.35
N GLY A 195 -1.45 14.21 -0.81
CA GLY A 195 -2.22 13.10 -1.38
C GLY A 195 -2.82 13.48 -2.72
N LYS A 196 -3.36 14.70 -2.87
CA LYS A 196 -3.81 15.22 -4.18
C LYS A 196 -2.67 15.33 -5.19
N LYS A 197 -1.47 15.77 -4.74
CA LYS A 197 -0.28 15.79 -5.60
C LYS A 197 0.15 14.39 -6.00
N GLN A 198 0.15 13.43 -5.07
CA GLN A 198 0.46 12.03 -5.34
C GLN A 198 -0.49 11.45 -6.39
N LEU A 199 -1.81 11.59 -6.18
CA LEU A 199 -2.83 11.13 -7.13
C LEU A 199 -2.59 11.70 -8.53
N ALA A 200 -2.44 13.02 -8.65
CA ALA A 200 -2.27 13.68 -9.94
C ALA A 200 -0.94 13.37 -10.64
N ALA A 201 0.11 13.07 -9.88
CA ALA A 201 1.45 12.86 -10.44
C ALA A 201 1.71 11.42 -10.90
N TYR A 202 1.05 10.42 -10.30
CA TYR A 202 1.45 9.02 -10.46
C TYR A 202 0.35 8.07 -10.89
N TYR A 203 -0.92 8.48 -10.93
CA TYR A 203 -2.04 7.58 -11.19
C TYR A 203 -2.89 8.07 -12.36
N ASP A 204 -3.34 7.16 -13.23
CA ASP A 204 -4.17 7.50 -14.37
C ASP A 204 -5.58 7.91 -13.89
N PRO A 205 -6.04 9.14 -14.19
CA PRO A 205 -7.37 9.59 -13.78
C PRO A 205 -8.53 8.77 -14.36
N LYS A 206 -8.30 7.96 -15.41
CA LYS A 206 -9.33 7.07 -15.98
C LYS A 206 -9.59 5.82 -15.14
N THR A 207 -8.61 5.38 -14.36
CA THR A 207 -8.70 4.16 -13.55
C THR A 207 -8.58 4.42 -12.06
N SER A 208 -8.43 5.68 -11.67
CA SER A 208 -8.36 6.12 -10.28
C SER A 208 -9.67 6.72 -9.79
N ARG A 209 -10.11 6.32 -8.60
CA ARG A 209 -11.29 6.87 -7.91
C ARG A 209 -10.86 7.58 -6.65
N LEU A 210 -11.52 8.68 -6.31
CA LEU A 210 -11.24 9.46 -5.10
C LEU A 210 -12.48 9.55 -4.20
N ILE A 211 -12.30 9.19 -2.94
CA ILE A 211 -13.24 9.43 -1.84
C ILE A 211 -12.61 10.47 -0.92
N GLU A 212 -13.34 11.56 -0.66
CA GLU A 212 -12.94 12.56 0.34
C GLU A 212 -13.89 12.51 1.54
N ILE A 213 -13.31 12.49 2.74
CA ILE A 213 -14.04 12.48 4.01
C ILE A 213 -13.53 13.60 4.93
N ASN A 214 -14.38 14.13 5.80
CA ASN A 214 -13.99 15.17 6.77
C ASN A 214 -13.23 14.54 7.94
N TYR A 215 -11.98 14.16 7.70
CA TYR A 215 -11.20 13.32 8.59
C TYR A 215 -9.74 13.76 8.70
N HIS A 216 -9.14 13.46 9.85
CA HIS A 216 -7.71 13.65 10.10
C HIS A 216 -6.92 12.44 9.60
N HIS A 217 -5.60 12.39 9.87
CA HIS A 217 -4.70 11.32 9.42
C HIS A 217 -4.94 9.99 10.14
N ALA A 218 -6.03 9.30 9.79
CA ALA A 218 -6.43 8.03 10.39
C ALA A 218 -7.36 7.22 9.46
N MET A 219 -7.48 5.91 9.72
CA MET A 219 -8.54 5.09 9.12
C MET A 219 -9.92 5.49 9.67
N PRO A 220 -10.98 5.57 8.84
CA PRO A 220 -12.30 6.01 9.28
C PRO A 220 -12.94 5.00 10.23
N TRP A 221 -13.34 5.43 11.43
CA TRP A 221 -14.15 4.63 12.36
C TRP A 221 -15.61 5.08 12.47
N PHE A 222 -15.96 6.28 11.96
CA PHE A 222 -17.37 6.68 11.91
C PHE A 222 -18.07 5.91 10.79
N LYS A 223 -19.20 5.27 11.13
CA LYS A 223 -19.92 4.36 10.25
C LYS A 223 -20.17 4.94 8.85
N ALA A 224 -20.64 6.19 8.76
CA ALA A 224 -20.97 6.80 7.47
C ALA A 224 -19.75 6.95 6.54
N ASP A 225 -18.58 7.30 7.08
CA ASP A 225 -17.36 7.46 6.30
C ASP A 225 -16.68 6.12 6.03
N LEU A 226 -16.74 5.18 6.98
CA LEU A 226 -16.28 3.81 6.81
C LEU A 226 -17.04 3.11 5.68
N MET A 227 -18.38 3.24 5.64
CA MET A 227 -19.18 2.58 4.60
C MET A 227 -18.85 3.08 3.20
N LYS A 228 -18.48 4.36 3.01
CA LYS A 228 -17.99 4.84 1.71
C LYS A 228 -16.75 4.07 1.25
N LEU A 229 -15.83 3.78 2.18
CA LEU A 229 -14.64 2.98 1.87
C LEU A 229 -15.01 1.53 1.55
N VAL A 230 -15.90 0.92 2.33
CA VAL A 230 -16.42 -0.45 2.08
C VAL A 230 -17.02 -0.53 0.68
N ASP A 231 -17.99 0.34 0.37
CA ASP A 231 -18.69 0.36 -0.92
C ASP A 231 -17.70 0.60 -2.07
N GLY A 232 -16.71 1.47 -1.86
CA GLY A 232 -15.65 1.73 -2.83
C GLY A 232 -14.78 0.50 -3.12
N ILE A 233 -14.38 -0.25 -2.09
CA ILE A 233 -13.57 -1.48 -2.22
C ILE A 233 -14.37 -2.57 -2.93
N GLU A 234 -15.63 -2.78 -2.55
CA GLU A 234 -16.48 -3.77 -3.23
C GLU A 234 -16.75 -3.39 -4.68
N SER A 235 -16.99 -2.09 -4.94
CA SER A 235 -17.21 -1.61 -6.30
C SER A 235 -15.98 -1.77 -7.17
N ILE A 236 -14.79 -1.35 -6.72
CA ILE A 236 -13.59 -1.47 -7.55
C ILE A 236 -13.24 -2.94 -7.82
N TYR A 237 -13.46 -3.83 -6.84
CA TYR A 237 -13.27 -5.26 -7.05
C TYR A 237 -14.24 -5.84 -8.06
N ARG A 238 -15.55 -5.55 -7.93
CA ARG A 238 -16.58 -6.00 -8.88
C ARG A 238 -16.24 -5.60 -10.31
N ASP A 239 -15.81 -4.37 -10.53
CA ASP A 239 -15.49 -3.86 -11.86
C ASP A 239 -14.27 -4.57 -12.49
N THR A 240 -13.39 -5.16 -11.66
CA THR A 240 -12.29 -6.00 -12.17
C THR A 240 -12.73 -7.38 -12.63
N GLN A 241 -13.92 -7.83 -12.22
CA GLN A 241 -14.50 -9.12 -12.62
C GLN A 241 -15.30 -9.03 -13.92
N GLU A 242 -15.80 -7.83 -14.26
CA GLU A 242 -16.61 -7.57 -15.47
C GLU A 242 -15.76 -7.40 -16.75
N ILE A 243 -14.44 -7.49 -16.65
CA ILE A 243 -13.48 -7.38 -17.78
C ILE A 243 -13.17 -8.76 -18.40
N LEU A 244 -13.78 -9.84 -17.90
CA LEU A 244 -13.73 -11.20 -18.45
C LEU A 244 -14.91 -11.49 -19.38
#